data_AF-A0A8T4L5C2-F1
#
_entry.id   AF-A0A8T4L5C2-F1
#
_cell.length_a   1.000
_cell.length_b   1.000
_cell.length_c   1.000
_cell.angle_alpha   90.00
_cell.angle_beta   90.00
_cell.angle_gamma   90.00
#
_symmetry.space_group_name_H-M   'P 1'
#
loop_
_entity.id
_entity.type
_entity.pdbx_description
1 polymer ?
#
loop_
_entity_poly.entity_id
_entity_poly.type
_entity_poly.pdbx_seq_one_letter_code
_entity_poly.pdbx_strand_id
1 'polypeptide(L)'
;MRLLMVLGVLFVFLAGCTSPPSETDWSAVRNADVARVALGWSSPEWVSINSSGWEDGAYISSDGKQLFFQYTNIDLFKYPKIVISGPNRDPKKSCFAWDNNQVPRHSCGTFVEFPWGNFVRGDTFVSEKTDAGWSEPVPHPVTLGHPIGGMFLLNENKAYFFWDKSDAVKSDIFFAEKKDGNWGEPIGIAALSSEFGDDDPFVSFDDSELFFWSQRPSEFGSYNIFYSNKLNGTWTPPRPLPSPINSDSLDFQPFLHGNTLFFSSDREGVVKIFSSEKNGDPLDANSWSTPKIVVQSKFGVGEPTLTADGKTLFFIQIFRSDNGVFNADILFTERK
;
A
#
# COMPACT_ATOMS: atom_id res chain seq x y z
N MET A 1 19.46 -16.50 -7.88
CA MET A 1 19.16 -16.54 -6.43
C MET A 1 18.69 -15.16 -5.96
N ARG A 2 17.62 -14.63 -6.58
CA ARG A 2 17.09 -13.25 -6.39
C ARG A 2 15.59 -13.16 -6.78
N LEU A 3 14.79 -14.19 -6.51
CA LEU A 3 13.37 -14.24 -6.91
C LEU A 3 12.44 -14.82 -5.83
N LEU A 4 12.70 -14.51 -4.55
CA LEU A 4 11.91 -15.04 -3.42
C LEU A 4 11.60 -13.99 -2.33
N MET A 5 11.96 -12.72 -2.53
CA MET A 5 11.88 -11.68 -1.51
C MET A 5 10.67 -10.74 -1.63
N VAL A 6 9.55 -11.25 -2.17
CA VAL A 6 8.24 -10.58 -2.02
C VAL A 6 7.17 -11.54 -1.48
N LEU A 7 7.39 -12.88 -1.43
CA LEU A 7 6.40 -13.81 -0.85
C LEU A 7 6.94 -15.23 -0.52
N GLY A 8 8.22 -15.45 -0.23
CA GLY A 8 8.66 -16.80 0.13
C GLY A 8 9.91 -16.94 0.97
N VAL A 9 9.70 -17.33 2.23
CA VAL A 9 10.71 -17.94 3.11
C VAL A 9 10.15 -19.25 3.66
N LEU A 10 10.93 -20.33 3.44
CA LEU A 10 10.87 -21.66 4.07
C LEU A 10 9.74 -22.64 3.69
N PHE A 11 10.07 -23.55 2.76
CA PHE A 11 9.57 -24.93 2.82
C PHE A 11 10.54 -25.78 3.64
N VAL A 12 10.25 -25.98 4.93
CA VAL A 12 10.69 -27.16 5.68
C VAL A 12 9.53 -27.60 6.56
N PHE A 13 9.17 -28.88 6.42
CA PHE A 13 8.19 -29.65 7.19
C PHE A 13 7.76 -29.02 8.53
N LEU A 14 6.44 -28.89 8.73
CA LEU A 14 5.74 -29.30 9.96
C LEU A 14 4.23 -29.14 9.78
N ALA A 15 3.53 -30.26 9.66
CA ALA A 15 2.16 -30.34 10.15
C ALA A 15 2.24 -30.10 11.68
N GLY A 16 1.85 -28.92 12.13
CA GLY A 16 1.91 -28.57 13.54
C GLY A 16 1.37 -27.17 13.79
N CYS A 17 0.08 -27.11 14.15
CA CYS A 17 -0.63 -25.98 14.79
C CYS A 17 -0.20 -24.56 14.42
N THR A 18 -0.95 -23.94 13.52
CA THR A 18 -0.96 -22.49 13.28
C THR A 18 -1.82 -21.79 14.33
N SER A 19 -1.23 -21.15 15.34
CA SER A 19 -1.95 -20.17 16.14
C SER A 19 -2.34 -18.98 15.25
N PRO A 20 -3.61 -18.53 15.24
CA PRO A 20 -4.00 -17.32 14.53
C PRO A 20 -3.26 -16.10 15.11
N PRO A 21 -3.02 -15.02 14.32
CA PRO A 21 -2.35 -13.80 14.79
C PRO A 21 -2.95 -13.21 16.08
N SER A 22 -4.21 -13.49 16.37
CA SER A 22 -4.94 -13.08 17.57
C SER A 22 -4.41 -13.65 18.89
N GLU A 23 -3.53 -14.67 18.88
CA GLU A 23 -2.94 -15.26 20.09
C GLU A 23 -1.60 -14.62 20.49
N THR A 24 -1.06 -13.72 19.66
CA THR A 24 0.19 -12.99 19.92
C THR A 24 -0.09 -11.74 20.75
N ASP A 25 0.73 -11.49 21.79
CA ASP A 25 0.75 -10.20 22.49
C ASP A 25 1.41 -9.13 21.61
N TRP A 26 0.63 -8.56 20.69
CA TRP A 26 1.10 -7.52 19.79
C TRP A 26 1.50 -6.24 20.53
N SER A 27 0.94 -5.97 21.71
CA SER A 27 1.37 -4.81 22.52
C SER A 27 2.82 -4.95 22.96
N ALA A 28 3.24 -6.14 23.40
CA ALA A 28 4.65 -6.39 23.73
C ALA A 28 5.56 -6.29 22.50
N VAL A 29 5.14 -6.85 21.35
CA VAL A 29 5.92 -6.80 20.09
C VAL A 29 6.11 -5.35 19.62
N ARG A 30 5.03 -4.57 19.58
CA ARG A 30 5.02 -3.15 19.19
C ARG A 30 5.94 -2.30 20.07
N ASN A 31 5.93 -2.54 21.38
CA ASN A 31 6.79 -1.83 22.32
C ASN A 31 8.28 -2.20 22.17
N ALA A 32 8.59 -3.40 21.65
CA ALA A 32 9.96 -3.88 21.48
C ALA A 32 10.60 -3.45 20.14
N ASP A 33 9.80 -3.12 19.13
CA ASP A 33 10.26 -2.68 17.81
C ASP A 33 9.54 -1.41 17.38
N VAL A 34 9.99 -0.25 17.89
CA VAL A 34 9.46 1.05 17.46
C VAL A 34 10.30 1.58 16.31
N ALA A 35 9.66 1.95 15.19
CA ALA A 35 10.33 2.61 14.08
C ALA A 35 11.12 3.85 14.56
N ARG A 36 12.29 4.04 13.96
CA ARG A 36 13.17 5.17 14.21
C ARG A 36 13.12 6.11 13.02
N VAL A 37 13.01 7.40 13.30
CA VAL A 37 12.95 8.44 12.28
C VAL A 37 14.16 9.36 12.34
N ALA A 38 14.47 10.02 11.22
CA ALA A 38 15.55 10.99 11.08
C ALA A 38 15.01 12.34 10.58
N LEU A 39 15.89 13.24 10.14
CA LEU A 39 15.54 14.43 9.33
C LEU A 39 14.48 15.39 9.92
N GLY A 40 14.43 15.50 11.26
CA GLY A 40 13.53 16.44 11.94
C GLY A 40 12.12 15.90 12.18
N TRP A 41 11.90 14.60 12.07
CA TRP A 41 10.63 13.95 12.43
C TRP A 41 10.60 13.59 13.94
N SER A 42 9.40 13.54 14.52
CA SER A 42 9.12 13.15 15.91
C SER A 42 9.04 11.62 16.06
N SER A 43 9.09 11.10 17.29
CA SER A 43 8.94 9.67 17.49
C SER A 43 7.61 9.17 16.89
N PRO A 44 7.59 8.05 16.16
CA PRO A 44 6.36 7.53 15.58
C PRO A 44 5.29 7.19 16.63
N GLU A 45 4.04 7.38 16.22
CA GLU A 45 2.85 7.06 16.98
C GLU A 45 1.94 6.13 16.18
N TRP A 46 1.19 5.29 16.88
CA TRP A 46 0.26 4.35 16.27
C TRP A 46 -1.02 5.06 15.86
N VAL A 47 -1.55 4.71 14.69
CA VAL A 47 -2.93 5.10 14.35
C VAL A 47 -3.90 4.23 15.15
N SER A 48 -4.91 4.83 15.76
CA SER A 48 -5.91 4.14 16.59
C SER A 48 -6.81 3.15 15.82
N ILE A 49 -6.61 3.00 14.51
CA ILE A 49 -7.41 2.12 13.65
C ILE A 49 -6.78 0.75 13.42
N ASN A 50 -5.50 0.58 13.77
CA ASN A 50 -4.75 -0.66 13.61
C ASN A 50 -5.44 -1.83 14.31
N SER A 51 -5.29 -3.01 13.72
CA SER A 51 -5.97 -4.21 14.19
C SER A 51 -4.98 -5.28 14.67
N SER A 52 -5.45 -6.53 14.78
CA SER A 52 -4.59 -7.69 15.00
C SER A 52 -4.14 -8.37 13.69
N GLY A 53 -4.58 -7.86 12.54
CA GLY A 53 -4.20 -8.38 11.22
C GLY A 53 -3.22 -7.46 10.49
N TRP A 54 -3.14 -7.61 9.18
CA TRP A 54 -2.24 -6.88 8.31
C TRP A 54 -2.93 -5.66 7.70
N GLU A 55 -2.40 -4.47 7.97
CA GLU A 55 -2.72 -3.25 7.23
C GLU A 55 -1.70 -3.01 6.10
N ASP A 56 -2.19 -2.59 4.92
CA ASP A 56 -1.41 -2.38 3.70
C ASP A 56 -1.98 -1.23 2.85
N GLY A 57 -1.25 -0.77 1.84
CA GLY A 57 -1.66 0.28 0.91
C GLY A 57 -2.14 1.57 1.58
N ALA A 58 -1.48 2.02 2.66
CA ALA A 58 -1.92 3.17 3.42
C ALA A 58 -1.76 4.49 2.65
N TYR A 59 -2.81 5.30 2.60
CA TYR A 59 -2.83 6.60 1.94
C TYR A 59 -3.61 7.65 2.75
N ILE A 60 -3.04 8.84 2.97
CA ILE A 60 -3.73 9.97 3.61
C ILE A 60 -4.23 10.96 2.56
N SER A 61 -5.50 11.38 2.66
CA SER A 61 -6.03 12.47 1.82
C SER A 61 -5.22 13.75 1.99
N SER A 62 -5.18 14.57 0.95
CA SER A 62 -4.45 15.84 0.96
C SER A 62 -4.83 16.76 2.14
N ASP A 63 -6.11 16.78 2.52
CA ASP A 63 -6.62 17.56 3.66
C ASP A 63 -6.39 16.91 5.04
N GLY A 64 -5.81 15.71 5.08
CA GLY A 64 -5.50 14.97 6.30
C GLY A 64 -6.72 14.41 7.04
N LYS A 65 -7.88 14.35 6.40
CA LYS A 65 -9.14 13.93 7.04
C LYS A 65 -9.55 12.50 6.73
N GLN A 66 -9.00 11.86 5.70
CA GLN A 66 -9.39 10.51 5.32
C GLN A 66 -8.13 9.66 5.15
N LEU A 67 -8.06 8.58 5.92
CA LEU A 67 -7.00 7.58 5.84
C LEU A 67 -7.57 6.34 5.18
N PHE A 68 -6.95 5.93 4.09
CA PHE A 68 -7.31 4.79 3.28
C PHE A 68 -6.28 3.68 3.48
N PHE A 69 -6.72 2.43 3.48
CA PHE A 69 -5.84 1.28 3.65
C PHE A 69 -6.59 -0.01 3.30
N GLN A 70 -5.85 -1.06 3.00
CA GLN A 70 -6.34 -2.42 2.91
C GLN A 70 -6.13 -3.14 4.24
N TYR A 71 -7.00 -4.11 4.51
CA TYR A 71 -6.93 -4.91 5.72
C TYR A 71 -7.11 -6.39 5.39
N THR A 72 -6.22 -7.23 5.94
CA THR A 72 -6.33 -8.69 5.85
C THR A 72 -6.07 -9.34 7.22
N ASN A 73 -6.97 -10.21 7.69
CA ASN A 73 -6.85 -10.86 9.01
C ASN A 73 -6.00 -12.15 9.00
N ILE A 74 -4.90 -12.21 8.25
CA ILE A 74 -4.04 -13.40 8.11
C ILE A 74 -2.55 -13.05 8.12
N ASP A 75 -1.69 -14.03 8.39
CA ASP A 75 -0.24 -13.91 8.20
C ASP A 75 0.11 -14.16 6.71
N LEU A 76 0.37 -13.08 5.98
CA LEU A 76 0.68 -13.11 4.55
C LEU A 76 1.98 -13.87 4.22
N PHE A 77 2.91 -14.01 5.17
CA PHE A 77 4.17 -14.71 4.93
C PHE A 77 4.09 -16.22 5.12
N LYS A 78 3.01 -16.73 5.75
CA LYS A 78 2.81 -18.17 5.99
C LYS A 78 1.79 -18.83 5.06
N TYR A 79 0.83 -18.07 4.54
CA TYR A 79 -0.22 -18.60 3.67
C TYR A 79 -0.18 -17.94 2.28
N PRO A 80 0.40 -18.59 1.25
CA PRO A 80 0.46 -18.05 -0.12
C PRO A 80 -0.89 -18.13 -0.87
N LYS A 81 -1.99 -18.35 -0.16
CA LYS A 81 -3.36 -18.32 -0.67
C LYS A 81 -4.15 -17.43 0.30
N ILE A 82 -4.42 -16.18 -0.09
CA ILE A 82 -5.06 -15.09 0.69
C ILE A 82 -6.55 -15.31 1.06
N VAL A 83 -6.92 -15.66 2.29
CA VAL A 83 -8.35 -15.89 2.65
C VAL A 83 -9.05 -14.60 3.10
N ILE A 84 -10.15 -14.26 2.41
CA ILE A 84 -11.18 -13.25 2.74
C ILE A 84 -12.00 -13.73 3.94
N SER A 85 -12.26 -13.02 5.04
CA SER A 85 -13.07 -11.79 5.16
C SER A 85 -13.26 -11.38 6.63
N GLY A 86 -13.48 -10.09 6.89
CA GLY A 86 -14.09 -9.57 8.13
C GLY A 86 -15.53 -10.08 8.37
N PRO A 87 -16.11 -9.91 9.57
CA PRO A 87 -16.96 -8.72 9.76
C PRO A 87 -16.88 -8.16 11.19
N ASN A 88 -16.66 -6.86 11.33
CA ASN A 88 -16.41 -6.20 12.60
C ASN A 88 -15.14 -6.73 13.30
N ARG A 89 -14.51 -5.87 14.09
CA ARG A 89 -13.31 -6.11 14.89
C ARG A 89 -13.44 -7.20 15.99
N ASP A 90 -14.33 -8.20 15.86
CA ASP A 90 -14.59 -9.23 16.89
C ASP A 90 -14.04 -10.63 16.47
N PRO A 91 -12.97 -11.13 17.12
CA PRO A 91 -12.36 -12.44 16.84
C PRO A 91 -13.27 -13.66 17.11
N LYS A 92 -14.53 -13.48 17.53
CA LYS A 92 -15.49 -14.58 17.80
C LYS A 92 -16.62 -14.72 16.77
N LYS A 93 -16.73 -13.86 15.76
CA LYS A 93 -17.81 -13.92 14.77
C LYS A 93 -17.25 -14.01 13.35
N SER A 94 -17.05 -15.23 12.88
CA SER A 94 -16.70 -15.50 11.49
C SER A 94 -17.89 -15.29 10.56
N CYS A 95 -17.65 -14.72 9.38
CA CYS A 95 -18.57 -14.77 8.26
C CYS A 95 -18.82 -16.24 7.86
N PHE A 96 -20.00 -16.77 8.18
CA PHE A 96 -20.55 -17.97 7.55
C PHE A 96 -21.67 -17.54 6.61
N ALA A 97 -21.41 -17.53 5.32
CA ALA A 97 -22.42 -17.22 4.31
C ALA A 97 -23.15 -18.50 3.85
N TRP A 98 -23.98 -19.10 4.70
CA TRP A 98 -25.08 -19.98 4.25
C TRP A 98 -26.28 -19.83 5.21
N ASP A 99 -27.16 -18.87 4.88
CA ASP A 99 -28.58 -18.89 5.27
C ASP A 99 -29.34 -19.40 4.03
N ASN A 100 -30.24 -20.36 4.23
CA ASN A 100 -31.06 -21.04 3.23
C ASN A 100 -31.95 -20.15 2.34
N ASN A 101 -31.89 -18.81 2.45
CA ASN A 101 -32.80 -17.89 1.77
C ASN A 101 -32.24 -17.16 0.54
N GLN A 102 -31.06 -17.49 0.01
CA GLN A 102 -30.55 -17.01 -1.30
C GLN A 102 -30.66 -15.49 -1.55
N VAL A 103 -30.55 -14.64 -0.51
CA VAL A 103 -30.48 -13.18 -0.70
C VAL A 103 -29.01 -12.74 -0.65
N PRO A 104 -28.48 -12.03 -1.66
CA PRO A 104 -27.10 -11.52 -1.60
C PRO A 104 -27.05 -10.38 -0.57
N ARG A 105 -26.36 -10.59 0.56
CA ARG A 105 -25.92 -9.49 1.42
C ARG A 105 -24.41 -9.30 1.29
N HIS A 106 -24.05 -8.07 0.96
CA HIS A 106 -22.74 -7.40 0.98
C HIS A 106 -21.51 -8.25 1.34
N SER A 107 -20.70 -8.49 0.30
CA SER A 107 -19.42 -9.20 0.24
C SER A 107 -18.29 -8.54 1.06
N CYS A 108 -17.44 -9.35 1.71
CA CYS A 108 -16.22 -8.93 2.42
C CYS A 108 -14.93 -9.25 1.61
N GLY A 109 -13.74 -8.73 2.03
CA GLY A 109 -12.42 -8.46 1.35
C GLY A 109 -11.20 -9.49 1.27
N THR A 110 -10.42 -9.61 0.15
CA THR A 110 -9.03 -10.16 -0.28
C THR A 110 -8.55 -11.69 -0.48
N PHE A 111 -8.02 -12.05 -1.69
CA PHE A 111 -8.12 -13.27 -2.60
C PHE A 111 -7.43 -14.70 -2.42
N VAL A 112 -8.20 -15.81 -2.33
CA VAL A 112 -7.66 -17.20 -2.47
C VAL A 112 -8.16 -17.85 -3.74
N GLU A 113 -7.25 -18.45 -4.49
CA GLU A 113 -7.57 -19.51 -5.44
C GLU A 113 -7.97 -20.81 -4.70
N PHE A 114 -9.27 -21.05 -4.55
CA PHE A 114 -9.79 -22.34 -4.11
C PHE A 114 -10.06 -23.25 -5.33
N PRO A 115 -9.91 -24.59 -5.21
CA PRO A 115 -10.06 -25.53 -6.34
C PRO A 115 -11.44 -25.59 -7.02
N TRP A 116 -12.41 -24.78 -6.60
CA TRP A 116 -13.83 -24.88 -6.99
C TRP A 116 -14.43 -23.55 -7.52
N GLY A 117 -13.60 -22.56 -7.87
CA GLY A 117 -14.02 -21.44 -8.74
C GLY A 117 -14.89 -20.34 -8.13
N ASN A 118 -14.86 -20.14 -6.81
CA ASN A 118 -15.56 -19.00 -6.17
C ASN A 118 -14.57 -17.88 -5.81
N PHE A 119 -14.82 -16.69 -6.36
CA PHE A 119 -14.01 -15.47 -6.20
C PHE A 119 -14.66 -14.54 -5.17
N VAL A 120 -13.86 -13.86 -4.36
CA VAL A 120 -14.36 -12.78 -3.50
C VAL A 120 -13.37 -11.59 -3.52
N ARG A 121 -13.89 -10.39 -3.27
CA ARG A 121 -13.37 -9.02 -3.50
C ARG A 121 -12.39 -8.57 -2.41
N GLY A 122 -11.43 -7.67 -2.65
CA GLY A 122 -10.59 -6.96 -1.66
C GLY A 122 -10.91 -5.47 -1.63
N ASP A 123 -11.27 -4.94 -0.46
CA ASP A 123 -11.79 -3.57 -0.34
C ASP A 123 -10.72 -2.65 0.24
N THR A 124 -10.51 -1.49 -0.37
CA THR A 124 -9.88 -0.36 0.31
C THR A 124 -10.88 0.19 1.32
N PHE A 125 -10.49 0.25 2.58
CA PHE A 125 -11.24 0.90 3.65
C PHE A 125 -10.87 2.37 3.72
N VAL A 126 -11.79 3.17 4.26
CA VAL A 126 -11.58 4.57 4.63
C VAL A 126 -11.98 4.76 6.09
N SER A 127 -11.15 5.50 6.82
CA SER A 127 -11.46 6.04 8.14
C SER A 127 -11.36 7.55 8.11
N GLU A 128 -12.29 8.23 8.76
CA GLU A 128 -12.37 9.69 8.80
C GLU A 128 -11.83 10.24 10.12
N LYS A 129 -11.03 11.30 10.06
CA LYS A 129 -10.52 12.01 11.22
C LYS A 129 -11.63 12.87 11.82
N THR A 130 -11.94 12.64 13.09
CA THR A 130 -12.94 13.37 13.88
C THR A 130 -12.28 14.00 15.12
N ASP A 131 -13.02 14.84 15.85
CA ASP A 131 -12.56 15.40 17.13
C ASP A 131 -12.27 14.32 18.19
N ALA A 132 -12.87 13.13 18.06
CA ALA A 132 -12.66 11.98 18.93
C ALA A 132 -11.55 11.04 18.44
N GLY A 133 -10.86 11.37 17.34
CA GLY A 133 -9.91 10.50 16.66
C GLY A 133 -10.45 9.92 15.35
N TRP A 134 -9.86 8.84 14.88
CA TRP A 134 -10.26 8.17 13.64
C TRP A 134 -11.56 7.37 13.82
N SER A 135 -12.47 7.48 12.85
CA SER A 135 -13.75 6.76 12.84
C SER A 135 -13.56 5.26 12.56
N GLU A 136 -14.61 4.46 12.78
CA GLU A 136 -14.59 3.05 12.39
C GLU A 136 -14.39 2.94 10.87
N PRO A 137 -13.40 2.16 10.39
CA PRO A 137 -13.14 2.01 8.97
C PRO A 137 -14.33 1.38 8.24
N VAL A 138 -14.68 1.94 7.08
CA VAL A 138 -15.74 1.41 6.20
C VAL A 138 -15.19 1.20 4.79
N PRO A 139 -15.70 0.23 4.01
CA PRO A 139 -15.28 0.07 2.62
C PRO A 139 -15.51 1.37 1.82
N HIS A 140 -14.49 1.82 1.10
CA HIS A 140 -14.58 3.02 0.29
C HIS A 140 -15.46 2.76 -0.95
N PRO A 141 -16.42 3.64 -1.28
CA PRO A 141 -17.40 3.37 -2.34
C PRO A 141 -16.82 3.11 -3.74
N VAL A 142 -15.65 3.67 -4.07
CA VAL A 142 -15.00 3.43 -5.38
C VAL A 142 -14.58 1.97 -5.57
N THR A 143 -14.45 1.22 -4.48
CA THR A 143 -14.09 -0.21 -4.49
C THR A 143 -15.34 -1.09 -4.59
N LEU A 144 -16.56 -0.55 -4.44
CA LEU A 144 -17.84 -1.28 -4.44
C LEU A 144 -18.19 -1.82 -5.83
N GLY A 145 -17.41 -2.81 -6.29
CA GLY A 145 -17.56 -3.46 -7.59
C GLY A 145 -16.26 -4.04 -8.14
N HIS A 146 -15.10 -3.55 -7.66
CA HIS A 146 -13.78 -3.86 -8.21
C HIS A 146 -12.78 -4.05 -7.06
N PRO A 147 -11.95 -5.10 -7.07
CA PRO A 147 -10.94 -5.27 -6.03
C PRO A 147 -9.70 -4.44 -6.38
N ILE A 148 -9.64 -3.24 -5.84
CA ILE A 148 -8.58 -2.26 -6.11
C ILE A 148 -7.62 -2.14 -4.91
N GLY A 149 -6.40 -1.68 -5.16
CA GLY A 149 -5.42 -1.37 -4.12
C GLY A 149 -4.58 -0.13 -4.43
N GLY A 150 -3.68 0.22 -3.50
CA GLY A 150 -2.74 1.34 -3.68
C GLY A 150 -3.45 2.66 -3.99
N MET A 151 -4.60 2.92 -3.34
CA MET A 151 -5.46 4.02 -3.75
C MET A 151 -4.89 5.38 -3.35
N PHE A 152 -4.79 6.29 -4.32
CA PHE A 152 -4.45 7.69 -4.14
C PHE A 152 -5.65 8.58 -4.50
N LEU A 153 -6.19 9.32 -3.54
CA LEU A 153 -7.27 10.29 -3.75
C LEU A 153 -6.68 11.66 -4.13
N LEU A 154 -6.58 11.94 -5.42
CA LEU A 154 -6.11 13.24 -5.91
C LEU A 154 -6.96 14.40 -5.38
N ASN A 155 -8.29 14.20 -5.38
CA ASN A 155 -9.27 15.10 -4.77
C ASN A 155 -10.58 14.34 -4.52
N GLU A 156 -11.56 15.02 -3.90
CA GLU A 156 -12.88 14.47 -3.57
C GLU A 156 -13.65 13.84 -4.74
N ASN A 157 -13.25 14.14 -5.99
CA ASN A 157 -13.88 13.67 -7.21
C ASN A 157 -12.97 12.82 -8.11
N LYS A 158 -11.72 12.53 -7.73
CA LYS A 158 -10.82 11.76 -8.59
C LYS A 158 -9.83 10.94 -7.77
N ALA A 159 -9.78 9.65 -8.05
CA ALA A 159 -8.88 8.69 -7.43
C ALA A 159 -8.10 7.90 -8.49
N TYR A 160 -6.86 7.56 -8.15
CA TYR A 160 -5.99 6.66 -8.89
C TYR A 160 -5.74 5.42 -8.03
N PHE A 161 -5.60 4.25 -8.65
CA PHE A 161 -5.41 2.98 -7.95
C PHE A 161 -4.92 1.94 -8.95
N PHE A 162 -4.36 0.84 -8.45
CA PHE A 162 -4.14 -0.32 -9.29
C PHE A 162 -5.33 -1.28 -9.24
N TRP A 163 -5.48 -2.06 -10.29
CA TRP A 163 -6.45 -3.15 -10.35
C TRP A 163 -5.83 -4.37 -11.03
N ASP A 164 -5.94 -5.51 -10.35
CA ASP A 164 -5.49 -6.81 -10.85
C ASP A 164 -6.27 -7.26 -12.10
N LYS A 165 -5.51 -7.73 -13.08
CA LYS A 165 -6.04 -8.50 -14.21
C LYS A 165 -6.34 -9.92 -13.73
N SER A 166 -7.13 -10.64 -14.52
CA SER A 166 -7.71 -11.95 -14.19
C SER A 166 -6.74 -13.06 -13.73
N ASP A 167 -5.43 -12.87 -13.85
CA ASP A 167 -4.39 -13.83 -13.44
C ASP A 167 -3.61 -13.41 -12.18
N ALA A 168 -3.96 -12.31 -11.49
CA ALA A 168 -3.39 -11.82 -10.22
C ALA A 168 -1.86 -11.58 -10.20
N VAL A 169 -1.17 -11.79 -11.32
CA VAL A 169 0.26 -11.50 -11.51
C VAL A 169 0.45 -10.17 -12.25
N LYS A 170 -0.61 -9.66 -12.87
CA LYS A 170 -0.60 -8.45 -13.67
C LYS A 170 -1.60 -7.48 -13.10
N SER A 171 -1.19 -6.23 -12.94
CA SER A 171 -2.02 -5.12 -12.49
C SER A 171 -1.74 -3.92 -13.37
N ASP A 172 -2.75 -3.10 -13.62
CA ASP A 172 -2.61 -1.82 -14.33
C ASP A 172 -3.07 -0.69 -13.41
N ILE A 173 -2.62 0.54 -13.73
CA ILE A 173 -3.12 1.76 -13.08
C ILE A 173 -4.40 2.24 -13.77
N PHE A 174 -5.43 2.46 -12.95
CA PHE A 174 -6.72 3.00 -13.33
C PHE A 174 -6.97 4.33 -12.61
N PHE A 175 -7.96 5.07 -13.10
CA PHE A 175 -8.57 6.17 -12.34
C PHE A 175 -10.08 6.06 -12.36
N ALA A 176 -10.74 6.60 -11.34
CA ALA A 176 -12.18 6.81 -11.33
C ALA A 176 -12.49 8.28 -11.05
N GLU A 177 -13.61 8.75 -11.60
CA GLU A 177 -14.13 10.09 -11.34
C GLU A 177 -15.48 10.01 -10.63
N LYS A 178 -15.72 10.91 -9.69
CA LYS A 178 -17.00 11.08 -9.02
C LYS A 178 -17.83 12.12 -9.77
N LYS A 179 -19.07 11.78 -10.09
CA LYS A 179 -20.07 12.67 -10.72
C LYS A 179 -21.37 12.57 -9.94
N ASP A 180 -21.95 13.72 -9.60
CA ASP A 180 -23.20 13.82 -8.83
C ASP A 180 -23.21 12.97 -7.54
N GLY A 181 -22.07 12.96 -6.83
CA GLY A 181 -21.92 12.22 -5.58
C GLY A 181 -21.59 10.73 -5.73
N ASN A 182 -21.57 10.19 -6.95
CA ASN A 182 -21.35 8.77 -7.21
C ASN A 182 -20.04 8.56 -7.97
N TRP A 183 -19.24 7.57 -7.57
CA TRP A 183 -18.06 7.15 -8.33
C TRP A 183 -18.51 6.46 -9.61
N GLY A 184 -17.91 6.83 -10.73
CA GLY A 184 -18.06 6.13 -12.00
C GLY A 184 -17.20 4.88 -12.09
N GLU A 185 -17.34 4.15 -13.20
CA GLU A 185 -16.51 2.97 -13.49
C GLU A 185 -15.01 3.34 -13.62
N PRO A 186 -14.10 2.47 -13.15
CA PRO A 186 -12.67 2.63 -13.37
C PRO A 186 -12.32 2.71 -14.86
N ILE A 187 -11.49 3.69 -15.22
CA ILE A 187 -11.00 3.92 -16.57
C ILE A 187 -9.51 3.58 -16.62
N GLY A 188 -9.16 2.63 -17.48
CA GLY A 188 -7.77 2.24 -17.69
C GLY A 188 -6.97 3.31 -18.44
N ILE A 189 -5.70 3.46 -18.09
CA ILE A 189 -4.80 4.43 -18.73
C ILE A 189 -3.95 3.71 -19.77
N ALA A 190 -4.40 3.72 -21.03
CA ALA A 190 -3.79 2.94 -22.11
C ALA A 190 -2.29 3.19 -22.32
N ALA A 191 -1.80 4.41 -22.07
CA ALA A 191 -0.37 4.74 -22.19
C ALA A 191 0.49 4.10 -21.08
N LEU A 192 -0.12 3.77 -19.94
CA LEU A 192 0.55 3.13 -18.81
C LEU A 192 0.44 1.61 -18.91
N SER A 193 -0.69 1.04 -19.33
CA SER A 193 -0.94 -0.41 -19.31
C SER A 193 0.18 -1.28 -19.91
N SER A 194 0.45 -2.42 -19.27
CA SER A 194 1.42 -3.41 -19.80
C SER A 194 1.09 -4.86 -19.40
N GLU A 195 2.00 -5.80 -19.70
CA GLU A 195 1.90 -7.19 -19.25
C GLU A 195 2.50 -7.45 -17.87
N PHE A 196 3.05 -6.42 -17.22
CA PHE A 196 3.71 -6.50 -15.90
C PHE A 196 2.78 -6.02 -14.79
N GLY A 197 3.15 -6.29 -13.53
CA GLY A 197 2.48 -5.71 -12.35
C GLY A 197 2.89 -4.24 -12.13
N ASP A 198 1.88 -3.39 -11.92
CA ASP A 198 1.95 -1.97 -11.60
C ASP A 198 1.13 -1.65 -10.35
N ASP A 199 1.67 -0.83 -9.45
CA ASP A 199 1.07 -0.64 -8.13
C ASP A 199 1.60 0.67 -7.47
N ASP A 200 0.93 1.09 -6.39
CA ASP A 200 1.08 2.30 -5.60
C ASP A 200 1.25 3.56 -6.46
N PRO A 201 0.25 3.90 -7.27
CA PRO A 201 0.26 5.14 -8.03
C PRO A 201 0.17 6.35 -7.09
N PHE A 202 1.14 7.23 -7.22
CA PHE A 202 1.07 8.60 -6.74
C PHE A 202 0.87 9.54 -7.93
N VAL A 203 -0.03 10.52 -7.78
CA VAL A 203 -0.23 11.59 -8.76
C VAL A 203 -0.01 12.93 -8.07
N SER A 204 0.82 13.77 -8.68
CA SER A 204 0.99 15.16 -8.24
C SER A 204 -0.35 15.90 -8.13
N PHE A 205 -0.47 16.81 -7.15
CA PHE A 205 -1.75 17.47 -6.86
C PHE A 205 -2.31 18.33 -8.00
N ASP A 206 -1.49 18.70 -8.98
CA ASP A 206 -1.89 19.40 -10.20
C ASP A 206 -2.24 18.45 -11.37
N ASP A 207 -2.27 17.14 -11.11
CA ASP A 207 -2.60 16.09 -12.08
C ASP A 207 -1.65 16.06 -13.30
N SER A 208 -0.37 16.44 -13.13
CA SER A 208 0.59 16.60 -14.23
C SER A 208 1.69 15.52 -14.28
N GLU A 209 2.10 15.02 -13.11
CA GLU A 209 3.11 13.98 -12.90
C GLU A 209 2.48 12.76 -12.20
N LEU A 210 2.86 11.56 -12.64
CA LEU A 210 2.48 10.28 -12.06
C LEU A 210 3.72 9.44 -11.80
N PHE A 211 3.82 8.92 -10.59
CA PHE A 211 4.85 8.00 -10.13
C PHE A 211 4.17 6.72 -9.67
N PHE A 212 4.76 5.57 -9.93
CA PHE A 212 4.24 4.27 -9.50
C PHE A 212 5.38 3.26 -9.56
N TRP A 213 5.28 2.13 -8.89
CA TRP A 213 6.26 1.07 -9.08
C TRP A 213 5.80 0.02 -10.08
N SER A 214 6.74 -0.62 -10.75
CA SER A 214 6.45 -1.62 -11.77
C SER A 214 7.48 -2.73 -11.84
N GLN A 215 7.02 -3.91 -12.25
CA GLN A 215 7.84 -5.07 -12.60
C GLN A 215 8.35 -5.04 -14.06
N ARG A 216 8.04 -3.99 -14.84
CA ARG A 216 8.65 -3.76 -16.15
C ARG A 216 10.18 -3.84 -16.05
N PRO A 217 10.87 -4.48 -17.01
CA PRO A 217 12.32 -4.51 -17.03
C PRO A 217 12.93 -3.11 -17.07
N SER A 218 13.95 -2.87 -16.26
CA SER A 218 14.81 -1.69 -16.29
C SER A 218 16.29 -2.10 -16.32
N GLU A 219 17.20 -1.14 -16.39
CA GLU A 219 18.64 -1.38 -16.21
C GLU A 219 19.00 -1.90 -14.80
N PHE A 220 18.11 -1.73 -13.83
CA PHE A 220 18.29 -2.15 -12.45
C PHE A 220 17.56 -3.47 -12.08
N GLY A 221 16.85 -4.07 -13.04
CA GLY A 221 16.05 -5.28 -12.83
C GLY A 221 14.55 -5.01 -12.79
N SER A 222 13.83 -5.66 -11.86
CA SER A 222 12.39 -5.52 -11.64
C SER A 222 12.10 -4.81 -10.31
N TYR A 223 10.90 -4.26 -10.13
CA TYR A 223 10.51 -3.42 -8.98
C TYR A 223 11.27 -2.09 -8.96
N ASN A 224 10.89 -1.25 -9.91
CA ASN A 224 11.45 0.08 -10.06
C ASN A 224 10.33 1.10 -10.01
N ILE A 225 10.66 2.32 -9.60
CA ILE A 225 9.77 3.48 -9.70
C ILE A 225 9.80 3.98 -11.14
N PHE A 226 8.63 4.02 -11.76
CA PHE A 226 8.38 4.58 -13.08
C PHE A 226 7.72 5.95 -12.97
N TYR A 227 7.97 6.78 -13.97
CA TYR A 227 7.43 8.12 -14.09
C TYR A 227 6.73 8.30 -15.45
N SER A 228 5.58 8.97 -15.41
CA SER A 228 4.86 9.46 -16.58
C SER A 228 4.41 10.89 -16.30
N ASN A 229 4.34 11.70 -17.36
CA ASN A 229 3.81 13.05 -17.30
C ASN A 229 2.64 13.22 -18.25
N LYS A 230 1.77 14.18 -17.96
CA LYS A 230 0.62 14.47 -18.79
C LYS A 230 0.99 15.53 -19.83
N LEU A 231 0.93 15.17 -21.10
CA LEU A 231 1.09 16.07 -22.24
C LEU A 231 -0.25 16.21 -22.98
N ASN A 232 -0.75 17.44 -23.11
CA ASN A 232 -2.04 17.73 -23.76
C ASN A 232 -3.20 16.86 -23.23
N GLY A 233 -3.26 16.66 -21.91
CA GLY A 233 -4.31 15.88 -21.25
C GLY A 233 -4.11 14.36 -21.28
N THR A 234 -3.05 13.85 -21.91
CA THR A 234 -2.78 12.40 -22.02
C THR A 234 -1.47 12.04 -21.33
N TRP A 235 -1.46 10.95 -20.57
CA TRP A 235 -0.24 10.40 -19.97
C TRP A 235 0.73 9.92 -21.04
N THR A 236 2.02 10.17 -20.85
CA THR A 236 3.09 9.65 -21.71
C THR A 236 3.41 8.19 -21.37
N PRO A 237 4.02 7.42 -22.30
CA PRO A 237 4.56 6.11 -21.96
C PRO A 237 5.55 6.22 -20.80
N PRO A 238 5.41 5.39 -19.75
CA PRO A 238 6.19 5.54 -18.54
C PRO A 238 7.64 5.13 -18.76
N ARG A 239 8.57 5.77 -18.06
CA ARG A 239 9.99 5.41 -18.05
C ARG A 239 10.47 5.19 -16.62
N PRO A 240 11.40 4.26 -16.37
CA PRO A 240 11.98 4.09 -15.04
C PRO A 240 12.73 5.37 -14.66
N LEU A 241 12.61 5.79 -13.39
CA LEU A 241 13.45 6.86 -12.86
C LEU A 241 14.93 6.44 -12.88
N PRO A 242 15.86 7.38 -13.08
CA PRO A 242 17.28 7.07 -13.10
C PRO A 242 17.82 6.81 -11.68
N SER A 243 19.06 6.34 -11.61
CA SER A 243 19.87 6.44 -10.39
C SER A 243 19.98 7.91 -9.97
N PRO A 244 19.95 8.23 -8.65
CA PRO A 244 20.01 7.33 -7.49
C PRO A 244 18.64 6.86 -6.97
N ILE A 245 17.53 7.17 -7.66
CA ILE A 245 16.19 6.77 -7.22
C ILE A 245 16.01 5.27 -7.39
N ASN A 246 16.17 4.75 -8.59
CA ASN A 246 16.26 3.31 -8.80
C ASN A 246 17.70 2.80 -8.66
N SER A 247 17.84 1.55 -8.23
CA SER A 247 19.08 0.85 -7.93
C SER A 247 18.90 -0.65 -8.13
N ASP A 248 19.97 -1.45 -8.02
CA ASP A 248 19.91 -2.92 -8.09
C ASP A 248 19.12 -3.60 -6.94
N SER A 249 18.38 -2.80 -6.18
CA SER A 249 17.54 -3.15 -5.02
C SER A 249 16.07 -3.06 -5.46
N LEU A 250 15.15 -3.43 -4.57
CA LEU A 250 13.72 -3.18 -4.77
C LEU A 250 13.44 -1.71 -4.42
N ASP A 251 12.93 -0.94 -5.37
CA ASP A 251 12.59 0.48 -5.20
C ASP A 251 11.12 0.72 -5.58
N PHE A 252 10.30 1.12 -4.61
CA PHE A 252 8.84 1.08 -4.75
C PHE A 252 8.11 2.09 -3.85
N GLN A 253 6.77 2.09 -3.90
CA GLN A 253 5.87 2.95 -3.09
C GLN A 253 6.23 4.44 -3.11
N PRO A 254 6.25 5.09 -4.30
CA PRO A 254 6.63 6.48 -4.42
C PRO A 254 5.55 7.45 -3.88
N PHE A 255 5.98 8.54 -3.25
CA PHE A 255 5.11 9.65 -2.87
C PHE A 255 5.87 10.98 -2.97
N LEU A 256 5.40 11.92 -3.80
CA LEU A 256 6.06 13.22 -3.96
C LEU A 256 5.35 14.31 -3.14
N HIS A 257 6.06 14.97 -2.23
CA HIS A 257 5.58 16.18 -1.55
C HIS A 257 6.45 17.38 -1.92
N GLY A 258 5.87 18.36 -2.61
CA GLY A 258 6.64 19.46 -3.19
C GLY A 258 7.71 18.91 -4.14
N ASN A 259 8.98 19.12 -3.79
CA ASN A 259 10.12 18.57 -4.53
C ASN A 259 10.75 17.35 -3.86
N THR A 260 10.25 16.89 -2.72
CA THR A 260 10.82 15.76 -2.00
C THR A 260 10.07 14.48 -2.36
N LEU A 261 10.74 13.54 -3.03
CA LEU A 261 10.22 12.19 -3.27
C LEU A 261 10.53 11.32 -2.06
N PHE A 262 9.50 10.79 -1.44
CA PHE A 262 9.57 9.70 -0.47
C PHE A 262 9.34 8.37 -1.19
N PHE A 263 10.07 7.33 -0.81
CA PHE A 263 9.90 6.01 -1.40
C PHE A 263 10.46 4.91 -0.50
N SER A 264 9.99 3.68 -0.70
CA SER A 264 10.48 2.48 -0.01
C SER A 264 11.61 1.83 -0.78
N SER A 265 12.63 1.34 -0.06
CA SER A 265 13.72 0.59 -0.67
C SER A 265 14.40 -0.38 0.27
N ASP A 266 14.83 -1.55 -0.23
CA ASP A 266 15.65 -2.52 0.50
C ASP A 266 17.16 -2.36 0.26
N ARG A 267 17.61 -1.22 -0.30
CA ARG A 267 19.04 -0.93 -0.58
C ARG A 267 19.98 -1.03 0.62
N GLU A 268 19.45 -1.06 1.84
CA GLU A 268 20.17 -1.26 3.10
C GLU A 268 19.86 -2.61 3.77
N GLY A 269 19.43 -3.61 2.98
CA GLY A 269 19.18 -5.00 3.37
C GLY A 269 17.81 -5.28 4.00
N VAL A 270 17.11 -4.25 4.48
CA VAL A 270 15.72 -4.28 4.96
C VAL A 270 15.01 -3.07 4.39
N VAL A 271 13.72 -3.19 4.07
CA VAL A 271 12.93 -2.09 3.51
C VAL A 271 12.89 -0.92 4.49
N LYS A 272 13.30 0.25 4.02
CA LYS A 272 13.24 1.53 4.74
C LYS A 272 12.57 2.58 3.87
N ILE A 273 12.10 3.66 4.49
CA ILE A 273 11.63 4.84 3.77
C ILE A 273 12.80 5.78 3.57
N PHE A 274 13.03 6.18 2.32
CA PHE A 274 14.02 7.16 1.91
C PHE A 274 13.34 8.43 1.39
N SER A 275 14.07 9.54 1.40
CA SER A 275 13.70 10.78 0.74
C SER A 275 14.81 11.24 -0.22
N SER A 276 14.44 11.79 -1.38
CA SER A 276 15.34 12.50 -2.28
C SER A 276 14.70 13.78 -2.84
N GLU A 277 15.46 14.87 -2.89
CA GLU A 277 15.05 16.13 -3.49
C GLU A 277 15.16 16.08 -5.03
N LYS A 278 14.07 16.48 -5.69
CA LYS A 278 13.93 16.72 -7.13
C LYS A 278 14.28 18.17 -7.47
N ASN A 279 15.25 18.37 -8.35
CA ASN A 279 15.76 19.68 -8.78
C ASN A 279 15.78 19.83 -10.30
N GLY A 280 14.78 19.28 -11.01
CA GLY A 280 14.71 19.33 -12.46
C GLY A 280 13.78 18.28 -13.05
N ASP A 281 14.07 17.88 -14.29
CA ASP A 281 13.37 16.79 -14.97
C ASP A 281 13.55 15.48 -14.19
N PRO A 282 12.45 14.81 -13.74
CA PRO A 282 12.52 13.51 -13.07
C PRO A 282 13.35 12.46 -13.81
N LEU A 283 13.48 12.56 -15.12
CA LEU A 283 14.18 11.58 -15.94
C LEU A 283 15.65 11.91 -16.21
N ASP A 284 16.16 13.02 -15.68
CA ASP A 284 17.59 13.34 -15.64
C ASP A 284 18.19 12.86 -14.31
N ALA A 285 19.24 12.04 -14.37
CA ALA A 285 19.94 11.51 -13.20
C ALA A 285 20.50 12.62 -12.29
N ASN A 286 20.84 13.78 -12.86
CA ASN A 286 21.37 14.92 -12.09
C ASN A 286 20.29 15.71 -11.34
N SER A 287 19.01 15.43 -11.60
CA SER A 287 17.89 16.10 -10.93
C SER A 287 17.64 15.58 -9.52
N TRP A 288 18.27 14.49 -9.10
CA TRP A 288 17.96 13.83 -7.84
C TRP A 288 19.13 13.88 -6.87
N SER A 289 18.84 14.28 -5.64
CA SER A 289 19.81 14.19 -4.55
C SER A 289 20.07 12.73 -4.14
N THR A 290 21.16 12.49 -3.42
CA THR A 290 21.38 11.18 -2.79
C THR A 290 20.26 10.85 -1.81
N PRO A 291 19.59 9.69 -1.93
CA PRO A 291 18.52 9.30 -1.02
C PRO A 291 19.00 9.18 0.43
N LYS A 292 18.18 9.69 1.36
CA LYS A 292 18.46 9.67 2.80
C LYS A 292 17.38 8.89 3.52
N ILE A 293 17.76 8.07 4.50
CA ILE A 293 16.81 7.33 5.33
C ILE A 293 15.96 8.34 6.13
N VAL A 294 14.64 8.21 6.01
CA VAL A 294 13.64 8.96 6.78
C VAL A 294 13.14 8.11 7.93
N VAL A 295 12.75 6.86 7.65
CA VAL A 295 12.17 5.91 8.62
C VAL A 295 12.83 4.55 8.45
N GLN A 296 13.11 3.86 9.56
CA GLN A 296 13.59 2.48 9.57
C GLN A 296 13.10 1.71 10.80
N SER A 297 12.88 0.41 10.66
CA SER A 297 12.57 -0.51 11.77
C SER A 297 13.47 -1.76 11.71
N LYS A 298 13.24 -2.73 12.59
CA LYS A 298 13.95 -4.01 12.57
C LYS A 298 13.55 -4.91 11.39
N PHE A 299 12.28 -4.89 10.98
CA PHE A 299 11.74 -5.84 9.98
C PHE A 299 11.33 -5.20 8.66
N GLY A 300 11.00 -3.91 8.65
CA GLY A 300 10.59 -3.20 7.45
C GLY A 300 9.66 -2.04 7.77
N VAL A 301 9.80 -0.96 7.01
CA VAL A 301 8.83 0.13 6.93
C VAL A 301 8.64 0.54 5.48
N GLY A 302 7.44 0.96 5.10
CA GLY A 302 7.14 1.35 3.72
C GLY A 302 5.88 2.21 3.61
N GLU A 303 5.43 2.40 2.37
CA GLU A 303 4.20 3.12 2.00
C GLU A 303 4.12 4.54 2.59
N PRO A 304 5.12 5.40 2.33
CA PRO A 304 5.09 6.75 2.84
C PRO A 304 3.97 7.56 2.19
N THR A 305 3.20 8.27 2.99
CA THR A 305 2.19 9.22 2.51
C THR A 305 2.09 10.41 3.46
N LEU A 306 1.99 11.63 2.92
CA LEU A 306 1.99 12.86 3.73
C LEU A 306 0.72 13.68 3.53
N THR A 307 0.31 14.38 4.58
CA THR A 307 -0.66 15.47 4.50
C THR A 307 -0.13 16.58 3.58
N ALA A 308 -1.02 17.33 2.90
CA ALA A 308 -0.59 18.36 1.96
C ALA A 308 0.23 19.49 2.60
N ASP A 309 0.05 19.76 3.89
CA ASP A 309 0.87 20.71 4.65
C ASP A 309 2.29 20.20 4.96
N GLY A 310 2.58 18.93 4.65
CA GLY A 310 3.87 18.28 4.84
C GLY A 310 4.26 18.08 6.30
N LYS A 311 3.29 18.17 7.22
CA LYS A 311 3.56 18.08 8.67
C LYS A 311 3.44 16.67 9.22
N THR A 312 2.61 15.82 8.62
CA THR A 312 2.36 14.46 9.10
C THR A 312 2.70 13.47 8.00
N LEU A 313 3.59 12.52 8.32
CA LEU A 313 3.94 11.38 7.47
C LEU A 313 3.31 10.13 8.08
N PHE A 314 2.49 9.43 7.31
CA PHE A 314 2.00 8.09 7.62
C PHE A 314 2.82 7.06 6.87
N PHE A 315 2.95 5.87 7.46
CA PHE A 315 3.69 4.75 6.88
C PHE A 315 3.26 3.43 7.51
N ILE A 316 3.58 2.32 6.85
CA ILE A 316 3.44 0.98 7.39
C ILE A 316 4.72 0.55 8.09
N GLN A 317 4.60 -0.09 9.25
CA GLN A 317 5.68 -0.87 9.85
C GLN A 317 5.28 -2.34 9.91
N ILE A 318 6.22 -3.21 9.51
CA ILE A 318 6.08 -4.66 9.62
C ILE A 318 6.67 -5.12 10.96
N PHE A 319 5.96 -6.03 11.62
CA PHE A 319 6.36 -6.67 12.87
C PHE A 319 6.54 -8.16 12.68
N ARG A 320 7.40 -8.74 13.52
CA ARG A 320 7.52 -10.18 13.66
C ARG A 320 7.64 -10.52 15.14
N SER A 321 6.72 -11.35 15.60
CA SER A 321 6.72 -11.93 16.94
C SER A 321 7.77 -13.04 17.10
N ASP A 322 8.04 -13.44 18.34
CA ASP A 322 9.07 -14.45 18.66
C ASP A 322 8.74 -15.85 18.11
N ASN A 323 7.45 -16.18 17.96
CA ASN A 323 7.00 -17.42 17.31
C ASN A 323 6.97 -17.30 15.76
N GLY A 324 7.48 -16.18 15.22
CA GLY A 324 7.61 -15.94 13.79
C GLY A 324 6.30 -15.62 13.07
N VAL A 325 5.26 -15.15 13.77
CA VAL A 325 4.05 -14.59 13.15
C VAL A 325 4.27 -13.11 12.80
N PHE A 326 3.83 -12.71 11.61
CA PHE A 326 3.93 -11.33 11.13
C PHE A 326 2.63 -10.54 11.27
N ASN A 327 2.77 -9.22 11.33
CA ASN A 327 1.69 -8.23 11.34
C ASN A 327 2.25 -6.93 10.73
N ALA A 328 1.38 -6.05 10.25
CA ALA A 328 1.75 -4.73 9.78
C ALA A 328 0.73 -3.71 10.28
N ASP A 329 1.21 -2.58 10.79
CA ASP A 329 0.37 -1.52 11.33
C ASP A 329 0.65 -0.19 10.62
N ILE A 330 -0.34 0.71 10.64
CA ILE A 330 -0.18 2.10 10.21
C ILE A 330 0.34 2.94 11.37
N LEU A 331 1.45 3.64 11.14
CA LEU A 331 2.01 4.62 12.06
C LEU A 331 2.01 6.00 11.41
N PHE A 332 2.16 7.03 12.23
CA PHE A 332 2.46 8.38 11.76
C PHE A 332 3.58 9.02 12.56
N THR A 333 4.21 10.02 11.98
CA THR A 333 5.19 10.89 12.63
C THR A 333 4.96 12.33 12.20
N GLU A 334 5.31 13.28 13.07
CA GLU A 334 5.13 14.71 12.83
C GLU A 334 6.47 15.42 12.65
N ARG A 335 6.47 16.46 11.82
CA ARG A 335 7.64 17.31 11.61
C ARG A 335 7.84 18.22 12.84
N LYS A 336 9.07 18.27 13.38
CA LYS A 336 9.45 19.09 14.53
C LYS A 336 9.55 20.58 14.24
#